data_AF-A0A7R8VU71-F1
#
_entry.id   AF-A0A7R8VU71-F1
#
_cell.length_a   1.000
_cell.length_b   1.000
_cell.length_c   1.000
_cell.angle_alpha   90.00
_cell.angle_beta   90.00
_cell.angle_gamma   90.00
#
_symmetry.space_group_name_H-M   'P 1'
#
loop_
_entity.id
_entity.type
_entity.pdbx_description
1 polymer ?
#
loop_
_entity_poly.entity_id
_entity_poly.type
_entity_poly.pdbx_seq_one_letter_code
_entity_poly.pdbx_strand_id
1 'polypeptide(L)'
;MFKYMTENEAEVFVKNNTAGRDKVLKEKYAYIMESTSIEYFTERYCELKQVNGLLDNKGYGIAMKKNSPYRNLMTTAVLKLQESGKITELKDKWWKQERGGGACKDKGSNNTPNPLNLDNVGGVFLVLVVGVTIACFLTFIELIWEVFRTSRKEKVSFRSELIAELKFVSKCRGSTKPVRRYKNEDEEEESAKSEHGNKDFIPIGFESNKFSFKEPLS
;
A
#
# COMPACT_ATOMS: atom_id res chain seq x y z
N MET A 1 -2.64 33.51 9.41
CA MET A 1 -2.44 32.68 10.60
C MET A 1 -2.89 33.38 11.87
N PHE A 2 -2.25 34.49 12.27
CA PHE A 2 -2.60 35.21 13.51
C PHE A 2 -4.09 35.59 13.59
N LYS A 3 -4.65 36.21 12.54
CA LYS A 3 -6.09 36.57 12.46
C LYS A 3 -7.03 35.39 12.75
N TYR A 4 -6.72 34.21 12.20
CA TYR A 4 -7.51 33.00 12.42
C TYR A 4 -7.43 32.51 13.87
N MET A 5 -6.25 32.57 14.49
CA MET A 5 -6.07 32.18 15.89
C MET A 5 -6.80 33.12 16.84
N THR A 6 -6.80 34.43 16.55
CA THR A 6 -7.53 35.42 17.37
C THR A 6 -9.04 35.30 17.22
N GLU A 7 -9.54 34.97 16.03
CA GLU A 7 -10.99 34.77 15.81
C GLU A 7 -11.52 33.48 16.47
N ASN A 8 -10.66 32.47 16.66
CA ASN A 8 -11.02 31.17 17.24
C ASN A 8 -10.31 30.92 18.59
N GLU A 9 -10.15 31.97 19.40
CA GLU A 9 -9.29 31.95 20.58
C GLU A 9 -9.67 30.84 21.58
N ALA A 10 -10.97 30.69 21.84
CA ALA A 10 -11.50 29.72 22.80
C ALA A 10 -11.21 28.25 22.43
N GLU A 11 -11.05 27.96 21.14
CA GLU A 11 -10.80 26.61 20.64
C GLU A 11 -9.30 26.34 20.41
N VAL A 12 -8.57 27.32 19.87
CA VAL A 12 -7.20 27.11 19.39
C VAL A 12 -6.18 27.24 20.53
N PHE A 13 -6.40 28.09 21.52
CA PHE A 13 -5.42 28.26 22.60
C PHE A 13 -5.61 27.25 23.73
N VAL A 14 -4.47 26.78 24.25
CA VAL A 14 -4.40 25.85 25.37
C VAL A 14 -3.64 26.50 26.52
N LYS A 15 -3.98 26.14 27.75
CA LYS A 15 -3.39 26.75 28.95
C LYS A 15 -1.92 26.37 29.15
N ASN A 16 -1.57 25.11 28.89
CA ASN A 16 -0.26 24.53 29.18
C ASN A 16 0.25 23.64 28.03
N ASN A 17 1.56 23.46 27.96
CA ASN A 17 2.20 22.61 26.93
C ASN A 17 1.74 21.15 26.99
N THR A 18 1.48 20.61 28.18
CA THR A 18 0.96 19.24 28.35
C THR A 18 -0.45 19.08 27.78
N ALA A 19 -1.32 20.06 28.00
CA ALA A 19 -2.66 20.08 27.42
C ALA A 19 -2.60 20.20 25.88
N GLY A 20 -1.68 21.01 25.36
CA GLY A 20 -1.42 21.10 23.92
C GLY A 20 -0.98 19.77 23.32
N ARG A 21 0.00 19.10 23.94
CA ARG A 21 0.44 17.76 23.56
C ARG A 21 -0.72 16.76 23.52
N ASP A 22 -1.51 16.70 24.60
CA ASP A 22 -2.61 15.74 24.71
C ASP A 22 -3.73 16.02 23.69
N LYS A 23 -3.94 17.29 23.33
CA LYS A 23 -4.88 17.67 22.27
C LYS A 23 -4.40 17.20 20.89
N VAL A 24 -3.12 17.33 20.58
CA VAL A 24 -2.51 16.81 19.33
C VAL A 24 -2.64 15.29 19.22
N LEU A 25 -2.50 14.57 20.34
CA LEU A 25 -2.63 13.10 20.33
C LEU A 25 -4.07 12.63 20.10
N LYS A 26 -5.07 13.39 20.57
CA LYS A 26 -6.49 12.99 20.51
C LYS A 26 -7.21 13.46 19.24
N GLU A 27 -6.80 14.59 18.69
CA GLU A 27 -7.53 15.29 17.63
C GLU A 27 -6.60 15.67 16.48
N LYS A 28 -7.16 16.02 15.32
CA LYS A 28 -6.41 16.53 14.16
C LYS A 28 -6.00 17.99 14.40
N TYR A 29 -5.10 18.21 15.35
CA TYR A 29 -4.66 19.53 15.78
C TYR A 29 -3.14 19.66 15.65
N ALA A 30 -2.68 20.83 15.16
CA ALA A 30 -1.26 21.17 15.12
C ALA A 30 -0.95 22.15 16.24
N TYR A 31 0.02 21.81 17.08
CA TYR A 31 0.42 22.65 18.20
C TYR A 31 1.78 23.29 17.97
N ILE A 32 1.86 24.59 18.25
CA ILE A 32 3.10 25.36 18.12
C ILE A 32 3.65 25.56 19.53
N MET A 33 4.87 25.09 19.73
CA MET A 33 5.62 25.28 20.96
C MET A 33 7.09 25.46 20.63
N GLU A 34 7.89 25.75 21.65
CA GLU A 34 9.34 25.89 21.48
C GLU A 34 9.99 24.59 21.02
N SER A 35 10.98 24.70 20.13
CA SER A 35 11.72 23.57 19.55
C SER A 35 12.30 22.62 20.60
N THR A 36 12.86 23.12 21.70
CA THR A 36 13.42 22.31 22.79
C THR A 36 12.36 21.45 23.49
N SER A 37 11.15 22.00 23.64
CA SER A 37 10.00 21.30 24.21
C SER A 37 9.46 20.24 23.25
N ILE A 38 9.41 20.55 21.94
CA ILE A 38 9.04 19.56 20.91
C ILE A 38 10.01 18.39 20.96
N GLU A 39 11.32 18.64 20.88
CA GLU A 39 12.38 17.62 20.93
C GLU A 39 12.24 16.73 22.18
N TYR A 40 11.93 17.34 23.33
CA TYR A 40 11.71 16.61 24.58
C TYR A 40 10.53 15.64 24.51
N PHE A 41 9.40 16.08 23.93
CA PHE A 41 8.20 15.25 23.82
C PHE A 41 8.30 14.21 22.72
N THR A 42 8.93 14.51 21.58
CA THR A 42 9.10 13.55 20.47
C THR A 42 10.01 12.38 20.83
N GLU A 43 10.99 12.59 21.72
CA GLU A 43 11.84 11.51 22.24
C GLU A 43 11.09 10.53 23.16
N ARG A 44 9.94 10.95 23.71
CA ARG A 44 9.12 10.18 24.67
C ARG A 44 7.84 9.62 24.07
N TYR A 45 7.23 10.35 23.15
CA TYR A 45 5.95 10.02 22.51
C TYR A 45 6.16 9.87 21.01
N CYS A 46 6.26 8.63 20.54
CA CYS A 46 6.64 8.33 19.15
C CYS A 46 5.53 8.60 18.12
N GLU A 47 4.32 8.87 18.61
CA GLU A 47 3.19 9.32 17.81
C GLU A 47 3.32 10.79 17.39
N LEU A 48 4.09 11.57 18.15
CA LEU A 48 4.36 12.97 17.85
C LEU A 48 5.52 13.08 16.87
N LYS A 49 5.37 13.98 15.90
CA LYS A 49 6.42 14.32 14.95
C LYS A 49 6.54 15.83 14.85
N GLN A 50 7.77 16.32 14.85
CA GLN A 50 8.05 17.68 14.44
C GLN A 50 7.88 17.78 12.93
N VAL A 51 7.09 18.75 12.49
CA VAL A 51 6.90 19.05 11.07
C VAL A 51 7.57 20.38 10.78
N ASN A 52 8.34 20.44 9.69
CA ASN A 52 9.04 21.63 9.22
C ASN A 52 10.21 22.09 10.13
N GLY A 53 10.90 23.16 9.72
CA GLY A 53 12.01 23.77 10.44
C GLY A 53 11.60 24.71 11.59
N LEU A 54 12.58 25.41 12.17
CA LEU A 54 12.34 26.42 13.20
C LEU A 54 11.69 27.67 12.59
N LEU A 55 10.69 28.22 13.27
CA LEU A 55 10.06 29.50 12.89
C LEU A 55 10.93 30.69 13.30
N ASP A 56 11.62 30.58 14.42
CA ASP A 56 12.51 31.59 14.96
C ASP A 56 13.72 30.96 15.68
N ASN A 57 14.75 31.77 15.85
CA ASN A 57 15.92 31.42 16.66
C ASN A 57 15.87 32.21 17.96
N LYS A 58 15.38 31.56 19.02
CA LYS A 58 15.37 32.09 20.38
C LYS A 58 16.28 31.27 21.28
N GLY A 59 16.79 31.89 22.34
CA GLY A 59 17.65 31.24 23.31
C GLY A 59 17.24 31.57 24.74
N TYR A 60 17.51 30.65 25.66
CA TYR A 60 17.33 30.87 27.10
C TYR A 60 18.50 31.63 27.70
N GLY A 61 18.20 32.46 28.71
CA GLY A 61 19.19 33.20 29.47
C GLY A 61 18.86 33.20 30.97
N ILE A 62 19.89 33.35 31.80
CA ILE A 62 19.74 33.48 33.25
C ILE A 62 19.54 34.95 33.58
N ALA A 63 18.35 35.30 34.08
CA ALA A 63 18.02 36.67 34.46
C ALA A 63 18.50 37.01 35.88
N MET A 64 18.99 38.24 36.07
CA MET A 64 19.42 38.77 37.37
C MET A 64 18.93 40.20 37.54
N LYS A 65 18.78 40.64 38.79
CA LYS A 65 18.45 42.03 39.11
C LYS A 65 19.46 42.98 38.44
N LYS A 66 18.97 44.12 37.93
CA LYS A 66 19.80 45.17 37.37
C LYS A 66 20.88 45.58 38.39
N ASN A 67 22.12 45.73 37.91
CA ASN A 67 23.31 46.06 38.70
C ASN A 67 23.70 45.01 39.75
N SER A 68 23.29 43.74 39.58
CA SER A 68 23.80 42.65 40.41
C SER A 68 25.32 42.47 40.22
N PRO A 69 26.11 42.37 41.31
CA PRO A 69 27.55 42.16 41.23
C PRO A 69 27.92 40.79 40.61
N TYR A 70 26.99 39.83 40.64
CA TYR A 70 27.22 38.46 40.17
C TYR A 70 27.06 38.28 38.64
N ARG A 71 26.54 39.29 37.94
CA ARG A 71 26.25 39.19 36.50
C ARG A 71 27.48 38.77 35.69
N ASN A 72 28.59 39.48 35.88
CA ASN A 72 29.82 39.23 35.12
C ASN A 72 30.39 37.84 35.44
N LEU A 73 30.45 37.48 36.72
CA LEU A 73 30.96 36.18 37.15
C LEU A 73 30.16 35.02 36.55
N MET A 74 28.83 35.12 36.55
CA MET A 74 27.95 34.10 36.00
C MET A 74 28.02 34.02 34.47
N THR A 75 28.09 35.16 33.78
CA THR A 75 28.32 35.17 32.33
C THR A 75 29.63 34.48 31.97
N THR A 76 30.73 34.78 32.65
CA THR A 76 32.01 34.10 32.42
C THR A 76 31.96 32.60 32.72
N ALA A 77 31.26 32.20 33.79
CA ALA A 77 31.09 30.78 34.12
C ALA A 77 30.29 30.03 33.05
N VAL A 78 29.21 30.61 32.53
CA VAL A 78 28.41 30.01 31.43
C VAL A 78 29.25 29.86 30.16
N LEU A 79 30.05 30.87 29.81
CA LEU A 79 30.96 30.79 28.65
C LEU A 79 31.95 29.63 28.78
N LYS A 80 32.58 29.46 29.95
CA LYS A 80 33.47 28.31 30.22
C LYS A 80 32.76 26.97 30.08
N LEU A 81 31.49 26.87 30.51
CA LEU A 81 30.69 25.65 30.36
C LEU A 81 30.29 25.37 28.91
N GLN A 82 30.09 26.42 28.10
CA GLN A 82 29.84 26.29 26.66
C GLN A 82 31.10 25.86 25.91
N GLU A 83 32.24 26.51 26.17
CA GLU A 83 33.54 26.17 25.56
C GLU A 83 33.98 24.74 25.88
N SER A 84 33.72 24.28 27.12
CA SER A 84 34.01 22.90 27.52
C SER A 84 32.98 21.87 27.02
N GLY A 85 31.91 22.29 26.35
CA GLY A 85 30.87 21.41 25.82
C GLY A 85 29.96 20.75 26.86
N LYS A 86 30.14 21.05 28.15
CA LYS A 86 29.35 20.44 29.25
C LYS A 86 27.85 20.71 29.15
N ILE A 87 27.45 21.86 28.60
CA ILE A 87 26.03 22.17 28.42
C ILE A 87 25.39 21.19 27.41
N THR A 88 26.09 20.86 26.33
CA THR A 88 25.63 19.91 25.32
C THR A 88 25.52 18.51 25.92
N GLU A 89 26.51 18.08 26.70
CA GLU A 89 26.49 16.81 27.42
C GLU A 89 25.28 16.72 28.37
N LEU A 90 25.02 17.79 29.13
CA LEU A 90 23.84 17.87 29.99
C LEU A 90 22.53 17.83 29.20
N LYS A 91 22.45 18.53 28.07
CA LYS A 91 21.27 18.48 27.20
C LYS A 91 21.00 17.04 26.77
N ASP A 92 22.00 16.36 26.20
CA ASP A 92 21.84 14.99 25.73
C ASP A 92 21.46 14.02 26.86
N LYS A 93 22.09 14.16 28.03
CA LYS A 93 21.74 13.38 29.22
C LYS A 93 20.26 13.53 29.58
N TRP A 94 19.78 14.76 29.74
CA TRP A 94 18.40 15.01 30.20
C TRP A 94 17.32 14.77 29.13
N TRP A 95 17.65 14.97 27.85
CA TRP A 95 16.69 14.77 26.76
C TRP A 95 16.61 13.31 26.30
N LYS A 96 17.75 12.65 26.12
CA LYS A 96 17.85 11.33 25.46
C LYS A 96 18.10 10.16 26.40
N GLN A 97 18.73 10.36 27.56
CA GLN A 97 19.10 9.26 28.46
C GLN A 97 18.17 9.16 29.67
N GLU A 98 17.78 10.30 30.24
CA GLU A 98 17.03 10.35 31.49
C GLU A 98 15.52 10.51 31.27
N ARG A 99 14.72 10.15 32.29
CA ARG A 99 13.25 10.38 32.35
C ARG A 99 12.51 9.86 31.12
N GLY A 100 12.85 8.67 30.62
CA GLY A 100 12.21 8.05 29.46
C GLY A 100 12.59 8.68 28.11
N GLY A 101 13.67 9.45 28.04
CA GLY A 101 14.26 9.87 26.76
C GLY A 101 14.77 8.67 25.96
N GLY A 102 14.74 8.77 24.62
CA GLY A 102 15.21 7.71 23.73
C GLY A 102 14.24 6.54 23.56
N ALA A 103 13.03 6.60 24.14
CA ALA A 103 12.02 5.54 24.00
C ALA A 103 11.60 5.29 22.54
N CYS A 104 11.76 6.29 21.66
CA CYS A 104 11.41 6.20 20.25
C CYS A 104 12.56 5.75 19.33
N LYS A 105 13.77 5.58 19.88
CA LYS A 105 14.96 5.19 19.11
C LYS A 105 14.90 3.74 18.64
N ASP A 106 14.17 2.88 19.34
CA ASP A 106 14.01 1.45 19.00
C ASP A 106 12.98 1.17 17.91
N LYS A 107 12.18 2.17 17.49
CA LYS A 107 11.26 2.01 16.35
C LYS A 107 11.86 2.41 15.01
N GLY A 108 13.09 2.96 14.99
CA GLY A 108 13.72 3.52 13.79
C GLY A 108 15.05 2.91 13.38
N SER A 109 15.66 2.06 14.22
CA SER A 109 16.90 1.34 13.88
C SER A 109 16.67 -0.13 13.53
N ASN A 110 15.48 -0.46 13.05
CA ASN A 110 15.34 -1.57 12.11
C ASN A 110 15.10 -0.91 10.76
N ASN A 111 16.21 -0.70 10.05
CA ASN A 111 16.26 -0.54 8.60
C ASN A 111 15.78 -1.84 7.90
N THR A 112 14.82 -2.55 8.50
CA THR A 112 14.06 -3.61 7.89
C THR A 112 13.01 -2.90 7.06
N PRO A 113 13.12 -2.87 5.72
CA PRO A 113 12.01 -2.39 4.91
C PRO A 113 10.74 -3.09 5.39
N ASN A 114 9.67 -2.32 5.62
CA ASN A 114 8.39 -2.89 6.00
C ASN A 114 8.13 -4.09 5.08
N PRO A 115 7.97 -5.31 5.61
CA PRO A 115 7.79 -6.47 4.77
C PRO A 115 6.61 -6.21 3.85
N LEU A 116 6.77 -6.54 2.56
CA LEU A 116 5.74 -6.38 1.54
C LEU A 116 4.48 -7.11 2.02
N ASN A 117 3.54 -6.37 2.58
CA ASN A 117 2.27 -6.89 3.03
C ASN A 117 1.31 -7.00 1.85
N LEU A 118 0.34 -7.91 1.97
CA LEU A 118 -0.71 -8.10 0.96
C LEU A 118 -1.45 -6.79 0.64
N ASP A 119 -1.51 -5.85 1.58
CA ASP A 119 -2.08 -4.50 1.38
C ASP A 119 -1.36 -3.70 0.28
N ASN A 120 -0.05 -3.88 0.12
CA ASN A 120 0.74 -3.21 -0.92
C ASN A 120 0.57 -3.89 -2.31
N VAL A 121 0.25 -5.18 -2.35
CA VAL A 121 0.11 -5.98 -3.58
C VAL A 121 -1.36 -6.20 -3.96
N GLY A 122 -2.30 -5.76 -3.13
CA GLY A 122 -3.74 -5.95 -3.32
C GLY A 122 -4.27 -5.43 -4.66
N GLY A 123 -3.65 -4.38 -5.20
CA GLY A 123 -3.99 -3.85 -6.53
C GLY A 123 -3.81 -4.88 -7.66
N VAL A 124 -2.77 -5.73 -7.59
CA VAL A 124 -2.50 -6.74 -8.63
C VAL A 124 -3.54 -7.87 -8.58
N PHE A 125 -3.92 -8.30 -7.38
CA PHE A 125 -4.97 -9.30 -7.20
C PHE A 125 -6.33 -8.79 -7.67
N LEU A 126 -6.64 -7.51 -7.43
CA LEU A 126 -7.90 -6.91 -7.88
C LEU A 126 -7.98 -6.86 -9.41
N VAL A 127 -6.90 -6.47 -10.10
CA VAL A 127 -6.85 -6.47 -11.57
C VAL A 127 -7.01 -7.89 -12.13
N LEU A 128 -6.40 -8.90 -11.50
CA LEU A 128 -6.56 -10.31 -11.91
C LEU A 128 -8.02 -10.77 -11.82
N VAL A 129 -8.70 -10.51 -10.69
CA VAL A 129 -10.10 -10.93 -10.50
C VAL A 129 -11.03 -10.22 -11.49
N VAL A 130 -10.83 -8.92 -11.72
CA VAL A 130 -11.62 -8.17 -12.71
C VAL A 130 -11.36 -8.69 -14.14
N GLY A 131 -10.10 -8.99 -14.48
CA GLY A 131 -9.75 -9.56 -15.78
C GLY A 131 -10.41 -10.91 -16.03
N VAL A 132 -10.39 -11.81 -15.04
CA VAL A 132 -11.02 -13.14 -15.13
C VAL A 132 -12.55 -13.02 -15.26
N THR A 133 -13.18 -12.15 -14.47
CA THR A 133 -14.63 -11.97 -14.53
C THR A 133 -15.09 -11.45 -15.89
N ILE A 134 -14.42 -10.43 -16.45
CA ILE A 134 -14.74 -9.90 -17.78
C ILE A 134 -14.56 -10.98 -18.86
N ALA A 135 -13.46 -11.74 -18.81
CA ALA A 135 -13.24 -12.84 -19.75
C ALA A 135 -14.34 -13.90 -19.66
N CYS A 136 -14.75 -14.28 -18.44
CA CYS A 136 -15.88 -15.19 -18.24
C CYS A 136 -17.21 -14.62 -18.78
N PHE A 137 -17.47 -13.32 -18.63
CA PHE A 137 -18.68 -12.71 -19.18
C PHE A 137 -18.67 -12.68 -20.71
N LEU A 138 -17.58 -12.29 -21.34
CA LEU A 138 -17.46 -12.26 -22.80
C LEU A 138 -17.63 -13.66 -23.40
N THR A 139 -16.97 -14.67 -22.82
CA THR A 139 -17.11 -16.07 -23.27
C THR A 139 -18.53 -16.59 -23.10
N PHE A 140 -19.23 -16.24 -22.02
CA PHE A 140 -20.63 -16.63 -21.82
C PHE A 140 -21.57 -15.95 -22.82
N ILE A 141 -21.34 -14.67 -23.15
CA ILE A 141 -22.14 -13.93 -24.13
C ILE A 141 -21.94 -14.51 -25.54
N GLU A 142 -20.69 -14.79 -25.93
CA GLU A 142 -20.38 -15.41 -27.22
C GLU A 142 -21.01 -16.81 -27.34
N LEU A 143 -20.93 -17.62 -26.28
CA LEU A 143 -21.57 -18.93 -26.22
C LEU A 143 -23.08 -18.84 -26.43
N ILE A 144 -23.74 -17.89 -25.75
CA ILE A 144 -25.18 -17.65 -25.93
C ILE A 144 -25.47 -17.20 -27.36
N TRP A 145 -24.70 -16.27 -27.91
CA TRP A 145 -24.94 -15.76 -29.27
C TRP A 145 -24.77 -16.87 -30.32
N GLU A 146 -23.74 -17.71 -30.21
CA GLU A 146 -23.52 -18.82 -31.14
C GLU A 146 -24.65 -19.87 -31.05
N VAL A 147 -25.11 -20.19 -29.84
CA VAL A 147 -26.26 -21.09 -29.63
C VAL A 147 -27.55 -20.48 -30.21
N PHE A 148 -27.81 -19.18 -29.99
CA PHE A 148 -28.96 -18.49 -30.58
C PHE A 148 -28.91 -18.45 -32.10
N ARG A 149 -27.73 -18.20 -32.68
CA ARG A 149 -27.54 -18.16 -34.15
C ARG A 149 -27.72 -19.55 -34.76
N THR A 150 -27.22 -20.59 -34.10
CA THR A 150 -27.35 -21.98 -34.53
C THR A 150 -28.80 -22.47 -34.40
N SER A 151 -29.48 -22.21 -33.29
CA SER A 151 -30.89 -22.57 -33.10
C SER A 151 -31.80 -21.87 -34.11
N ARG A 152 -31.55 -20.59 -34.44
CA ARG A 152 -32.32 -19.89 -35.49
C ARG A 152 -32.14 -20.47 -36.89
N LYS A 153 -30.97 -21.07 -37.20
CA LYS A 153 -30.70 -21.69 -38.49
C LYS A 153 -31.29 -23.10 -38.60
N GLU A 154 -31.29 -23.86 -37.50
CA GLU A 154 -31.60 -25.30 -37.53
C GLU A 154 -32.95 -25.70 -36.88
N LYS A 155 -33.70 -24.76 -36.26
CA LYS A 155 -35.04 -25.00 -35.67
C LYS A 155 -35.13 -26.17 -34.66
N VAL A 156 -34.08 -26.38 -33.85
CA VAL A 156 -34.07 -27.40 -32.78
C VAL A 156 -34.02 -26.79 -31.37
N SER A 157 -34.45 -27.58 -30.38
CA SER A 157 -34.76 -27.15 -28.99
C SER A 157 -33.54 -26.59 -28.23
N PHE A 158 -33.71 -25.39 -27.69
CA PHE A 158 -32.67 -24.54 -27.10
C PHE A 158 -31.88 -25.17 -25.94
N ARG A 159 -32.51 -26.03 -25.12
CA ARG A 159 -31.92 -26.48 -23.84
C ARG A 159 -31.00 -27.67 -23.99
N SER A 160 -31.21 -28.55 -24.97
CA SER A 160 -30.39 -29.75 -25.18
C SER A 160 -29.03 -29.43 -25.80
N GLU A 161 -28.97 -28.44 -26.70
CA GLU A 161 -27.73 -27.99 -27.34
C GLU A 161 -26.83 -27.23 -26.35
N LEU A 162 -27.44 -26.36 -25.53
CA LEU A 162 -26.73 -25.57 -24.52
C LEU A 162 -26.13 -26.48 -23.43
N ILE A 163 -26.86 -27.50 -22.98
CA ILE A 163 -26.35 -28.49 -22.00
C ILE A 163 -25.24 -29.36 -22.62
N ALA A 164 -25.31 -29.70 -23.91
CA ALA A 164 -24.28 -30.50 -24.57
C ALA A 164 -22.96 -29.71 -24.73
N GLU A 165 -23.04 -28.44 -25.15
CA GLU A 165 -21.88 -27.55 -25.31
C GLU A 165 -21.26 -27.19 -23.94
N LEU A 166 -22.07 -26.92 -22.92
CA LEU A 166 -21.59 -26.60 -21.57
C LEU A 166 -20.96 -27.82 -20.87
N LYS A 167 -21.46 -29.03 -21.16
CA LYS A 167 -20.86 -30.29 -20.71
C LYS A 167 -19.54 -30.57 -21.41
N PHE A 168 -19.38 -30.19 -22.68
CA PHE A 168 -18.12 -30.25 -23.42
C PHE A 168 -17.07 -29.27 -22.86
N VAL A 169 -17.46 -28.02 -22.61
CA VAL A 169 -16.61 -27.01 -21.95
C VAL A 169 -16.17 -27.47 -20.55
N SER A 170 -17.08 -28.06 -19.75
CA SER A 170 -16.74 -28.59 -18.42
C SER A 170 -15.77 -29.78 -18.44
N LYS A 171 -15.65 -30.47 -19.59
CA LYS A 171 -14.81 -31.67 -19.71
C LYS A 171 -13.37 -31.36 -20.12
N CYS A 172 -13.03 -30.09 -20.40
CA CYS A 172 -11.68 -29.58 -20.71
C CYS A 172 -10.80 -30.54 -21.54
N ARG A 173 -11.38 -31.22 -22.54
CA ARG A 173 -10.68 -32.24 -23.33
C ARG A 173 -11.19 -32.25 -24.77
N GLY A 174 -10.51 -31.48 -25.63
CA GLY A 174 -10.67 -31.50 -27.09
C GLY A 174 -10.87 -30.11 -27.70
N SER A 175 -9.99 -29.70 -28.61
CA SER A 175 -10.05 -28.40 -29.32
C SER A 175 -10.84 -28.46 -30.64
N THR A 176 -11.56 -29.56 -30.91
CA THR A 176 -12.23 -29.80 -32.19
C THR A 176 -13.66 -30.26 -31.97
N LYS A 177 -14.62 -29.45 -32.46
CA LYS A 177 -16.04 -29.81 -32.55
C LYS A 177 -16.17 -31.07 -33.42
N PRO A 178 -16.74 -32.19 -32.93
CA PRO A 178 -17.11 -33.28 -33.82
C PRO A 178 -18.28 -32.82 -34.70
N VAL A 179 -18.11 -32.94 -36.02
CA VAL A 179 -19.16 -32.62 -37.00
C VAL A 179 -20.32 -33.60 -36.80
N ARG A 180 -21.46 -33.14 -36.28
CA ARG A 180 -22.69 -33.95 -36.22
C ARG A 180 -23.34 -33.98 -37.60
N ARG A 181 -23.21 -35.11 -38.29
CA ARG A 181 -24.18 -35.49 -39.33
C ARG A 181 -25.47 -35.95 -38.63
N TYR A 182 -26.59 -35.36 -39.04
CA TYR A 182 -27.93 -35.83 -38.68
C TYR A 182 -28.08 -37.28 -39.15
N LYS A 183 -28.04 -38.24 -38.21
CA LYS A 183 -28.47 -39.61 -38.45
C LYS A 183 -29.95 -39.66 -38.03
N ASN A 184 -30.82 -39.93 -39.00
CA ASN A 184 -32.15 -40.46 -38.70
C ASN A 184 -31.96 -41.72 -37.86
N GLU A 185 -32.76 -41.82 -36.81
CA GLU A 185 -32.90 -43.03 -35.99
C GLU A 185 -33.29 -44.17 -36.92
N ASP A 186 -32.50 -45.25 -36.92
CA ASP A 186 -32.96 -46.63 -36.96
C ASP A 186 -31.76 -47.51 -36.51
N GLU A 187 -32.08 -48.50 -35.68
CA GLU A 187 -31.29 -49.68 -35.29
C GLU A 187 -30.23 -49.55 -34.16
N GLU A 188 -30.73 -49.89 -32.97
CA GLU A 188 -30.30 -50.98 -32.08
C GLU A 188 -28.84 -51.15 -31.59
N GLU A 189 -28.81 -51.31 -30.26
CA GLU A 189 -28.03 -52.25 -29.45
C GLU A 189 -26.53 -52.06 -29.13
N GLU A 190 -26.34 -52.10 -27.80
CA GLU A 190 -25.31 -52.78 -27.04
C GLU A 190 -23.82 -52.45 -27.18
N SER A 191 -23.36 -51.89 -26.06
CA SER A 191 -22.31 -52.47 -25.22
C SER A 191 -20.84 -52.10 -25.51
N ALA A 192 -20.23 -51.64 -24.42
CA ALA A 192 -18.99 -52.13 -23.85
C ALA A 192 -17.70 -52.20 -24.71
N LYS A 193 -16.71 -51.50 -24.13
CA LYS A 193 -15.33 -51.97 -23.82
C LYS A 193 -14.21 -51.78 -24.85
N SER A 194 -13.08 -51.36 -24.25
CA SER A 194 -11.70 -51.82 -24.52
C SER A 194 -11.10 -51.38 -25.85
N GLU A 195 -10.19 -50.40 -25.82
CA GLU A 195 -8.73 -50.58 -25.88
C GLU A 195 -8.16 -50.81 -27.29
N HIS A 196 -6.92 -50.33 -27.40
CA HIS A 196 -5.88 -50.78 -28.31
C HIS A 196 -5.84 -50.18 -29.71
N GLY A 197 -4.62 -49.84 -30.14
CA GLY A 197 -4.32 -49.66 -31.57
C GLY A 197 -3.59 -48.37 -31.94
N ASN A 198 -2.35 -48.30 -31.47
CA ASN A 198 -1.18 -47.62 -32.04
C ASN A 198 -1.17 -47.36 -33.58
N LYS A 199 -0.35 -46.36 -33.99
CA LYS A 199 0.29 -46.10 -35.32
C LYS A 199 -0.50 -45.24 -36.32
N ASP A 200 0.01 -44.20 -37.00
CA ASP A 200 1.35 -43.63 -37.18
C ASP A 200 1.25 -42.15 -37.68
N PHE A 201 2.21 -41.29 -37.24
CA PHE A 201 3.07 -40.30 -37.97
C PHE A 201 2.56 -39.67 -39.32
N ILE A 202 2.62 -38.36 -39.68
CA ILE A 202 3.66 -37.28 -39.62
C ILE A 202 3.05 -35.88 -39.94
N PRO A 203 3.64 -34.74 -39.50
CA PRO A 203 3.03 -33.40 -39.51
C PRO A 203 3.46 -32.50 -40.69
N ILE A 204 2.79 -31.35 -40.84
CA ILE A 204 3.28 -30.21 -41.64
C ILE A 204 3.15 -28.94 -40.79
N GLY A 205 4.29 -28.29 -40.53
CA GLY A 205 4.40 -27.11 -39.68
C GLY A 205 4.15 -25.78 -40.40
N PHE A 206 4.24 -24.68 -39.64
CA PHE A 206 4.45 -23.34 -40.18
C PHE A 206 5.16 -22.42 -39.17
N GLU A 207 6.03 -21.60 -39.74
CA GLU A 207 7.17 -20.85 -39.18
C GLU A 207 6.89 -19.80 -38.09
N SER A 208 7.89 -19.65 -37.21
CA SER A 208 8.08 -18.53 -36.29
C SER A 208 9.03 -17.49 -36.90
N ASN A 209 8.55 -16.26 -37.13
CA ASN A 209 9.43 -15.12 -37.42
C ASN A 209 9.69 -14.29 -36.15
N LYS A 210 10.97 -14.18 -35.79
CA LYS A 210 11.55 -13.33 -34.76
C LYS A 210 11.51 -11.86 -35.19
N PHE A 211 11.15 -10.95 -34.28
CA PHE A 211 11.43 -9.53 -34.44
C PHE A 211 12.22 -9.03 -33.22
N SER A 212 13.41 -8.50 -33.50
CA SER A 212 14.40 -8.02 -32.53
C SER A 212 14.19 -6.52 -32.26
N PHE A 213 14.21 -6.11 -30.99
CA PHE A 213 14.08 -4.71 -30.57
C PHE A 213 15.48 -4.14 -30.29
N LYS A 214 15.78 -2.97 -30.88
CA LYS A 214 17.05 -2.26 -30.81
C LYS A 214 16.90 -1.05 -29.90
N GLU A 215 17.67 -0.99 -28.81
CA GLU A 215 17.81 0.21 -27.97
C GLU A 215 18.57 1.33 -28.70
N PRO A 216 18.26 2.60 -28.39
CA PRO A 216 19.21 3.69 -28.55
C PRO A 216 19.37 4.39 -27.16
N LEU A 217 20.55 4.77 -26.71
CA LEU A 217 21.25 5.99 -27.11
C LEU A 217 22.56 6.10 -26.30
N SER A 218 23.56 6.72 -26.93
CA SER A 218 24.61 7.50 -26.28
C SER A 218 24.07 8.81 -25.70
#